data_AF-A0A455UBW6-F1
#
_entry.id   AF-A0A455UBW6-F1
#
_cell.length_a   1.000
_cell.length_b   1.000
_cell.length_c   1.000
_cell.angle_alpha   90.00
_cell.angle_beta   90.00
_cell.angle_gamma   90.00
#
_symmetry.space_group_name_H-M   'P 1'
#
loop_
_entity.id
_entity.type
_entity.pdbx_description
1 polymer ?
#
loop_
_entity_poly.entity_id
_entity_poly.type
_entity_poly.pdbx_seq_one_letter_code
_entity_poly.pdbx_strand_id
1 'polypeptide(L)'
;MEKRGTKVIGVSVDGVEDHKRWGTDIKNVCGSDVNFPIIADDSLTVSKLFDMLPEDAYLPDGRTPADSATVRSVFIIGPDKQLKLSMTYPMTVGRNFAEILRALDALQTTAKHGVATPADWMVGQDVIIPPSVSNEDAKQKYGEYETVLPYLRKTPLR
;
A
#
# COMPACT_ATOMS: atom_id res chain seq x y z
N MET A 1 5.11 -7.98 -5.86
CA MET A 1 5.56 -7.65 -4.50
C MET A 1 6.99 -8.13 -4.24
N GLU A 2 7.31 -9.41 -4.44
CA GLU A 2 8.66 -9.97 -4.21
C GLU A 2 9.78 -9.23 -4.96
N LYS A 3 9.60 -8.92 -6.25
CA LYS A 3 10.55 -8.11 -7.04
C LYS A 3 10.86 -6.72 -6.44
N ARG A 4 10.01 -6.22 -5.54
CA ARG A 4 10.14 -4.93 -4.84
C ARG A 4 10.61 -5.11 -3.40
N GLY A 5 11.04 -6.32 -3.01
CA GLY A 5 11.44 -6.63 -1.63
C GLY A 5 10.32 -6.46 -0.61
N THR A 6 9.06 -6.59 -1.03
CA THR A 6 7.89 -6.32 -0.18
C THR A 6 7.19 -7.62 0.21
N LYS A 7 7.02 -7.83 1.52
CA LYS A 7 6.23 -8.93 2.08
C LYS A 7 4.75 -8.55 2.09
N VAL A 8 3.89 -9.54 1.83
CA VAL A 8 2.43 -9.38 1.83
C VAL A 8 1.86 -10.15 3.01
N ILE A 9 0.85 -9.58 3.66
CA ILE A 9 0.06 -10.23 4.70
C ILE A 9 -1.40 -9.80 4.54
N GLY A 10 -2.31 -10.76 4.60
CA GLY A 10 -3.75 -10.50 4.67
C GLY A 10 -4.23 -10.44 6.11
N VAL A 11 -5.43 -9.91 6.32
CA VAL A 11 -6.14 -9.95 7.60
C VAL A 11 -7.63 -10.14 7.32
N SER A 12 -8.28 -10.95 8.13
CA SER A 12 -9.73 -11.13 8.14
C SER A 12 -10.18 -11.65 9.49
N VAL A 13 -11.46 -11.48 9.82
CA VAL A 13 -12.04 -11.88 11.10
C VAL A 13 -12.47 -13.36 11.13
N ASP A 14 -12.22 -14.09 10.04
CA ASP A 14 -12.48 -15.52 9.93
C ASP A 14 -11.37 -16.37 10.54
N GLY A 15 -11.68 -17.64 10.82
CA GLY A 15 -10.73 -18.56 11.42
C GLY A 15 -9.70 -19.07 10.42
N VAL A 16 -8.60 -19.62 10.95
CA VAL A 16 -7.51 -20.18 10.14
C VAL A 16 -7.99 -21.28 9.18
N GLU A 17 -8.92 -22.14 9.62
CA GLU A 17 -9.46 -23.20 8.77
C GLU A 17 -10.33 -22.65 7.64
N ASP A 18 -11.05 -21.53 7.86
CA ASP A 18 -11.78 -20.83 6.81
C ASP A 18 -10.83 -20.28 5.75
N HIS A 19 -9.70 -19.70 6.17
CA HIS A 19 -8.69 -19.19 5.24
C HIS A 19 -8.09 -20.28 4.37
N LYS A 20 -7.82 -21.47 4.92
CA LYS A 20 -7.32 -22.63 4.15
C LYS A 20 -8.33 -23.11 3.12
N ARG A 21 -9.60 -23.21 3.51
CA ARG A 21 -10.70 -23.57 2.60
C ARG A 21 -10.83 -22.54 1.49
N TRP A 22 -10.91 -21.26 1.85
CA TRP A 22 -11.01 -20.16 0.89
C TRP A 22 -9.79 -20.07 -0.05
N GLY A 23 -8.58 -20.36 0.45
CA GLY A 23 -7.38 -20.45 -0.39
C GLY A 23 -7.49 -21.51 -1.48
N THR A 24 -8.19 -22.63 -1.20
CA THR A 24 -8.48 -23.66 -2.20
C THR A 24 -9.47 -23.14 -3.26
N ASP A 25 -10.50 -22.41 -2.84
CA ASP A 25 -11.44 -21.78 -3.77
C ASP A 25 -10.76 -20.75 -4.68
N ILE A 26 -9.87 -19.92 -4.13
CA ILE A 26 -9.06 -18.97 -4.90
C ILE A 26 -8.21 -19.72 -5.92
N LYS A 27 -7.54 -20.81 -5.52
CA LYS A 27 -6.73 -21.61 -6.45
C LYS A 27 -7.59 -22.14 -7.60
N ASN A 28 -8.78 -22.65 -7.30
CA ASN A 28 -9.69 -23.22 -8.29
C ASN A 28 -10.20 -22.16 -9.28
N VAL A 29 -10.47 -20.93 -8.82
CA VAL A 29 -11.02 -19.84 -9.65
C VAL A 29 -9.93 -19.07 -10.39
N CYS A 30 -8.85 -18.71 -9.70
CA CYS A 30 -7.80 -17.84 -10.20
C CYS A 30 -6.60 -18.60 -10.78
N GLY A 31 -6.54 -19.92 -10.61
CA GLY A 31 -5.44 -20.77 -11.07
C GLY A 31 -4.12 -20.55 -10.31
N SER A 32 -4.14 -19.87 -9.18
CA SER A 32 -2.94 -19.51 -8.41
C SER A 32 -3.16 -19.67 -6.91
N ASP A 33 -2.16 -20.21 -6.22
CA ASP A 33 -2.17 -20.36 -4.78
C ASP A 33 -2.06 -19.01 -4.05
N VAL A 34 -2.68 -18.93 -2.87
CA VAL A 34 -2.49 -17.81 -1.94
C VAL A 34 -1.14 -17.96 -1.24
N ASN A 35 -0.12 -17.32 -1.80
CA ASN A 35 1.27 -17.47 -1.35
C ASN A 35 1.69 -16.47 -0.26
N PHE A 36 0.74 -15.97 0.53
CA PHE A 36 1.00 -15.06 1.64
C PHE A 36 0.15 -15.43 2.85
N PRO A 37 0.65 -15.18 4.09
CA PRO A 37 -0.11 -15.46 5.29
C PRO A 37 -1.34 -14.54 5.40
N ILE A 38 -2.40 -15.05 6.02
CA ILE A 38 -3.59 -14.30 6.39
C ILE A 38 -3.74 -14.41 7.91
N ILE A 39 -3.82 -13.27 8.59
CA ILE A 39 -4.10 -13.19 10.02
C ILE A 39 -5.58 -13.51 10.23
N ALA A 40 -5.85 -14.50 11.09
CA ALA A 40 -7.17 -14.73 11.67
C ALA A 40 -7.33 -13.79 12.87
N ASP A 41 -8.16 -12.75 12.71
CA ASP A 41 -8.42 -11.69 13.68
C ASP A 41 -9.84 -11.79 14.24
N ASP A 42 -10.19 -12.98 14.76
CA ASP A 42 -11.51 -13.26 15.34
C ASP A 42 -11.81 -12.42 16.59
N SER A 43 -10.77 -12.00 17.32
CA SER A 43 -10.86 -11.08 18.45
C SER A 43 -10.95 -9.60 18.05
N LEU A 44 -10.88 -9.28 16.76
CA LEU A 44 -10.83 -7.91 16.21
C LEU A 44 -9.64 -7.06 16.69
N THR A 45 -8.61 -7.68 17.28
CA THR A 45 -7.51 -6.95 17.89
C THR A 45 -6.73 -6.16 16.84
N VAL A 46 -6.37 -6.79 15.73
CA VAL A 46 -5.64 -6.13 14.65
C VAL A 46 -6.53 -5.10 13.95
N SER A 47 -7.79 -5.45 13.69
CA SER A 47 -8.76 -4.58 13.03
C SER A 47 -8.97 -3.29 13.81
N LYS A 48 -9.09 -3.35 15.15
CA LYS A 48 -9.22 -2.17 16.01
C LYS A 48 -7.93 -1.37 16.11
N LEU A 49 -6.77 -2.04 16.28
CA LEU A 49 -5.48 -1.37 16.41
C LEU A 49 -5.10 -0.54 15.17
N PHE A 50 -5.54 -0.97 14.00
CA PHE A 50 -5.29 -0.29 12.73
C PHE A 50 -6.47 0.60 12.29
N ASP A 51 -7.42 0.86 13.19
CA ASP A 51 -8.60 1.69 12.96
C ASP A 51 -9.42 1.22 11.74
N MET A 52 -9.39 -0.08 11.47
CA MET A 52 -10.26 -0.71 10.49
C MET A 52 -11.65 -0.92 11.06
N LEU A 53 -11.80 -1.04 12.38
CA LEU A 53 -13.09 -1.11 13.07
C LEU A 53 -13.05 -0.22 14.32
N PRO A 54 -14.19 0.35 14.75
CA PRO A 54 -14.29 1.09 16.00
C PRO A 54 -13.83 0.26 17.22
N GLU A 55 -13.36 0.93 18.27
CA GLU A 55 -12.84 0.30 19.48
C GLU A 55 -13.88 -0.62 20.18
N ASP A 56 -15.16 -0.23 20.13
CA ASP A 56 -16.29 -0.96 20.70
C ASP A 56 -16.88 -2.03 19.78
N ALA A 57 -16.31 -2.22 18.57
CA ALA A 57 -16.79 -3.23 17.63
C ALA A 57 -16.71 -4.64 18.24
N TYR A 58 -17.70 -5.47 17.95
CA TYR A 58 -17.72 -6.88 18.33
C TYR A 58 -18.33 -7.70 17.20
N LEU A 59 -18.03 -8.99 17.17
CA LEU A 59 -18.62 -9.91 16.20
C LEU A 59 -19.83 -10.59 16.85
N PRO A 60 -21.07 -10.34 16.37
CA PRO A 60 -22.25 -10.99 16.90
C PRO A 60 -22.34 -12.46 16.45
N ASP A 61 -23.13 -13.26 17.17
CA ASP A 61 -23.54 -14.57 16.69
C ASP A 61 -24.32 -14.43 15.38
N GLY A 62 -23.98 -15.26 14.39
CA GLY A 62 -24.58 -15.15 13.05
C GLY A 62 -24.08 -13.94 12.26
N ARG A 63 -22.89 -13.42 12.58
CA ARG A 63 -22.23 -12.32 11.86
C ARG A 63 -22.37 -12.42 10.34
N THR A 64 -22.55 -11.28 9.73
CA THR A 64 -22.61 -11.09 8.29
C THR A 64 -21.35 -10.39 7.80
N PRO A 65 -21.07 -10.40 6.49
CA PRO A 65 -19.96 -9.63 5.93
C PRO A 65 -20.02 -8.12 6.22
N ALA A 66 -21.21 -7.58 6.55
CA ALA A 66 -21.37 -6.17 6.91
C ALA A 66 -20.73 -5.83 8.27
N ASP A 67 -20.70 -6.79 9.20
CA ASP A 67 -20.15 -6.60 10.55
C ASP A 67 -18.61 -6.46 10.54
N SER A 68 -17.96 -6.80 9.43
CA SER A 68 -16.51 -6.69 9.21
C SER A 68 -16.14 -5.84 7.99
N ALA A 69 -17.06 -4.98 7.53
CA ALA A 69 -16.98 -4.29 6.24
C ALA A 69 -15.69 -3.50 6.00
N THR A 70 -15.22 -2.83 7.05
CA THR A 70 -14.13 -1.84 7.02
C THR A 70 -12.72 -2.45 7.18
N VAL A 71 -12.62 -3.78 7.35
CA VAL A 71 -11.37 -4.56 7.23
C VAL A 71 -10.77 -4.48 5.81
N ARG A 72 -11.49 -3.91 4.84
CA ARG A 72 -11.02 -3.64 3.47
C ARG A 72 -10.10 -2.42 3.38
N SER A 73 -9.06 -2.47 4.18
CA SER A 73 -8.00 -1.47 4.21
C SER A 73 -6.70 -2.06 3.67
N VAL A 74 -5.84 -1.19 3.15
CA VAL A 74 -4.49 -1.51 2.70
C VAL A 74 -3.55 -0.61 3.44
N PHE A 75 -2.51 -1.18 4.05
CA PHE A 75 -1.46 -0.45 4.74
C PHE A 75 -0.11 -0.79 4.10
N ILE A 76 0.66 0.23 3.74
CA ILE A 76 2.06 0.07 3.34
C ILE A 76 2.93 0.51 4.50
N ILE A 77 3.68 -0.42 5.08
CA ILE A 77 4.54 -0.19 6.24
C ILE A 77 6.01 -0.24 5.80
N GLY A 78 6.77 0.78 6.18
CA GLY A 78 8.19 0.90 5.85
C GLY A 78 9.07 -0.06 6.65
N PRO A 79 10.33 -0.28 6.23
CA PRO A 79 11.31 -1.05 7.00
C PRO A 79 11.57 -0.48 8.40
N ASP A 80 11.36 0.83 8.57
CA ASP A 80 11.40 1.60 9.82
C ASP A 80 10.17 1.39 10.72
N LYS A 81 9.27 0.48 10.33
CA LYS A 81 8.02 0.13 11.04
C LYS A 81 7.00 1.26 11.09
N GLN A 82 7.18 2.31 10.29
CA GLN A 82 6.20 3.39 10.19
C GLN A 82 5.20 3.13 9.07
N LEU A 83 3.95 3.52 9.29
CA LEU A 83 2.95 3.57 8.24
C LEU A 83 3.35 4.63 7.20
N LYS A 84 3.37 4.25 5.92
CA LYS A 84 3.71 5.14 4.81
C LYS A 84 2.51 5.55 3.98
N LEU A 85 1.51 4.68 3.91
CA LEU A 85 0.28 4.92 3.17
C LEU A 85 -0.82 3.99 3.67
N SER A 86 -2.04 4.52 3.79
CA SER A 86 -3.26 3.74 3.98
C SER A 86 -4.27 4.03 2.87
N MET A 87 -5.07 3.02 2.50
CA MET A 87 -6.24 3.18 1.63
C MET A 87 -7.38 2.35 2.19
N THR A 88 -8.55 2.95 2.38
CA THR A 88 -9.74 2.26 2.88
C THR A 88 -10.81 2.28 1.80
N TYR A 89 -11.33 1.11 1.48
CA TYR A 89 -12.38 0.92 0.47
C TYR A 89 -13.65 0.41 1.14
N PRO A 90 -14.85 0.85 0.72
CA PRO A 90 -16.08 0.22 1.16
C PRO A 90 -16.18 -1.20 0.57
N MET A 91 -17.04 -2.04 1.16
CA MET A 91 -17.29 -3.40 0.65
C MET A 91 -17.70 -3.48 -0.81
N THR A 92 -18.40 -2.44 -1.27
CA THR A 92 -18.97 -2.34 -2.60
C THR A 92 -17.95 -2.01 -3.68
N VAL A 93 -16.72 -1.62 -3.33
CA VAL A 93 -15.69 -1.21 -4.28
C VAL A 93 -14.48 -2.14 -4.19
N GLY A 94 -14.19 -2.83 -5.30
CA GLY A 94 -12.97 -3.62 -5.44
C GLY A 94 -11.72 -2.75 -5.44
N ARG A 95 -10.64 -3.22 -4.80
CA ARG A 95 -9.35 -2.53 -4.76
C ARG A 95 -8.65 -2.58 -6.12
N ASN A 96 -7.97 -1.50 -6.48
CA ASN A 96 -7.07 -1.47 -7.62
C ASN A 96 -5.65 -1.86 -7.20
N PHE A 97 -5.23 -3.10 -7.48
CA PHE A 97 -3.87 -3.56 -7.16
C PHE A 97 -2.77 -2.91 -8.01
N ALA A 98 -3.09 -2.39 -9.20
CA ALA A 98 -2.13 -1.62 -9.98
C ALA A 98 -1.77 -0.31 -9.27
N GLU A 99 -2.75 0.34 -8.63
CA GLU A 99 -2.50 1.54 -7.82
C GLU A 99 -1.67 1.22 -6.57
N ILE A 100 -1.97 0.11 -5.89
CA ILE A 100 -1.15 -0.33 -4.74
C ILE A 100 0.31 -0.54 -5.15
N LEU A 101 0.56 -1.16 -6.32
CA LEU A 101 1.91 -1.34 -6.85
C LEU A 101 2.56 0.00 -7.26
N ARG A 102 1.83 0.89 -7.92
CA ARG A 102 2.31 2.21 -8.31
C ARG A 102 2.70 3.06 -7.10
N ALA A 103 1.85 3.07 -6.07
CA ALA A 103 2.11 3.80 -4.83
C ALA A 103 3.32 3.21 -4.08
N LEU A 104 3.47 1.88 -4.05
CA LEU A 104 4.67 1.23 -3.51
C LEU A 104 5.94 1.64 -4.28
N ASP A 105 5.90 1.64 -5.61
CA ASP A 105 7.03 2.07 -6.44
C ASP A 105 7.38 3.53 -6.19
N ALA A 106 6.36 4.40 -6.07
CA ALA A 106 6.55 5.80 -5.74
C ALA A 106 7.23 5.96 -4.36
N LEU A 107 6.72 5.29 -3.32
CA LEU A 107 7.30 5.35 -1.97
C LEU A 107 8.75 4.86 -1.92
N GLN A 108 9.07 3.78 -2.63
CA GLN A 108 10.45 3.28 -2.71
C GLN A 108 11.35 4.24 -3.49
N THR A 109 10.84 4.83 -4.56
CA THR A 109 11.55 5.81 -5.40
C THR A 109 11.86 7.09 -4.62
N THR A 110 10.87 7.66 -3.94
CA THR A 110 11.06 8.89 -3.15
C THR A 110 12.02 8.66 -1.99
N ALA A 111 11.91 7.53 -1.29
CA ALA A 111 12.82 7.17 -0.20
C ALA A 111 14.27 6.96 -0.67
N LYS A 112 14.47 6.29 -1.82
CA LYS A 112 15.80 6.00 -2.34
C LYS A 112 16.50 7.22 -2.93
N HIS A 113 15.78 8.05 -3.68
CA HIS A 113 16.39 9.14 -4.45
C HIS A 113 16.25 10.51 -3.78
N GLY A 114 15.38 10.66 -2.76
CA GLY A 114 15.12 11.95 -2.13
C GLY A 114 14.38 12.92 -3.05
N VAL A 115 13.45 12.38 -3.84
CA VAL A 115 12.63 13.09 -4.84
C VAL A 115 11.15 12.97 -4.48
N ALA A 116 10.30 13.71 -5.17
CA ALA A 116 8.85 13.56 -5.11
C ALA A 116 8.30 13.04 -6.45
N THR A 117 7.18 12.33 -6.42
CA THR A 117 6.49 11.85 -7.63
C THR A 117 5.28 12.74 -7.90
N PRO A 118 5.08 13.24 -9.15
CA PRO A 118 3.92 14.05 -9.49
C PRO A 118 2.61 13.24 -9.51
N ALA A 119 1.48 13.94 -9.70
CA ALA A 119 0.19 13.30 -9.92
C ALA A 119 0.27 12.32 -11.10
N ASP A 120 -0.41 11.18 -10.96
CA ASP A 120 -0.48 10.09 -11.95
C ASP A 120 0.88 9.50 -12.37
N TRP A 121 1.94 9.75 -11.57
CA TRP A 121 3.28 9.28 -11.89
C TRP A 121 3.36 7.76 -12.00
N MET A 122 4.04 7.32 -13.06
CA MET A 122 4.41 5.94 -13.35
C MET A 122 5.93 5.78 -13.41
N VAL A 123 6.41 4.57 -13.12
CA VAL A 123 7.84 4.24 -13.18
C VAL A 123 8.42 4.58 -14.55
N GLY A 124 9.53 5.31 -14.55
CA GLY A 124 10.22 5.78 -15.75
C GLY A 124 9.86 7.21 -16.17
N GLN A 125 8.83 7.81 -15.59
CA GLN A 125 8.53 9.23 -15.80
C GLN A 125 9.39 10.12 -14.90
N ASP A 126 9.54 11.38 -15.30
CA ASP A 126 10.27 12.40 -14.54
C ASP A 126 9.70 12.59 -13.13
N VAL A 127 10.60 12.87 -12.19
CA VAL A 127 10.30 13.15 -10.79
C VAL A 127 10.52 14.63 -10.47
N ILE A 128 9.98 15.07 -9.34
CA ILE A 128 10.10 16.44 -8.86
C ILE A 128 11.24 16.53 -7.85
N ILE A 129 12.13 17.50 -8.06
CA ILE A 129 13.16 17.85 -7.08
C ILE A 129 12.49 18.64 -5.95
N PRO A 130 12.61 18.22 -4.68
CA PRO A 130 11.97 18.92 -3.57
C PRO A 130 12.40 20.40 -3.52
N PRO A 131 11.48 21.33 -3.22
CA PRO A 131 11.80 22.76 -3.22
C PRO A 131 12.83 23.15 -2.15
N SER A 132 13.03 22.30 -1.14
CA SER A 132 14.06 22.47 -0.10
C SER A 132 15.50 22.24 -0.59
N VAL A 133 15.69 21.63 -1.76
CA VAL A 133 17.02 21.39 -2.33
C VAL A 133 17.46 22.63 -3.12
N SER A 134 18.64 23.18 -2.83
CA SER A 134 19.19 24.34 -3.59
C SER A 134 19.40 23.99 -5.07
N ASN A 135 19.59 24.99 -5.93
CA ASN A 135 19.83 24.73 -7.35
C ASN A 135 21.19 24.08 -7.58
N GLU A 136 22.19 24.46 -6.77
CA GLU A 136 23.53 23.90 -6.74
C GLU A 136 23.50 22.43 -6.33
N ASP A 137 22.87 22.10 -5.20
CA ASP A 137 22.76 20.72 -4.71
C ASP A 137 21.94 19.86 -5.67
N ALA A 138 20.87 20.43 -6.26
CA ALA A 138 20.06 19.76 -7.25
C ALA A 138 20.89 19.38 -8.49
N LYS A 139 21.74 20.30 -8.96
CA LYS A 139 22.60 20.05 -10.13
C LYS A 139 23.69 19.03 -9.81
N GLN A 140 24.25 19.07 -8.60
CA GLN A 140 25.25 18.10 -8.16
C GLN A 140 24.66 16.69 -8.01
N LYS A 141 23.45 16.57 -7.46
CA LYS A 141 22.83 15.28 -7.14
C LYS A 141 22.09 14.65 -8.31
N TYR A 142 21.36 15.45 -9.09
CA TYR A 142 20.46 14.97 -10.15
C TYR A 142 20.96 15.31 -11.57
N GLY A 143 22.03 16.11 -11.70
CA GLY A 143 22.52 16.58 -12.99
C GLY A 143 21.68 17.72 -13.57
N GLU A 144 21.61 17.83 -14.89
CA GLU A 144 20.73 18.81 -15.54
C GLU A 144 19.25 18.44 -15.31
N TYR A 145 18.44 19.45 -15.03
CA TYR A 145 17.00 19.32 -14.77
C TYR A 145 16.23 20.44 -15.47
N GLU A 146 14.95 20.18 -15.76
CA GLU A 146 14.04 21.18 -16.30
C GLU A 146 13.47 22.04 -15.17
N THR A 147 13.50 23.36 -15.33
CA THR A 147 12.82 24.29 -14.40
C THR A 147 11.56 24.83 -15.06
N VAL A 148 10.40 24.32 -14.63
CA VAL A 148 9.10 24.82 -15.09
C VAL A 148 8.72 26.08 -14.31
N LEU A 149 8.93 26.04 -12.99
CA LEU A 149 8.81 27.16 -12.07
C LEU A 149 9.91 27.06 -11.01
N PRO A 150 10.24 28.12 -10.25
CA PRO A 150 11.30 28.07 -9.24
C PRO A 150 11.18 26.92 -8.23
N TYR A 151 9.94 26.51 -7.91
CA TYR A 151 9.65 25.39 -7.01
C TYR A 151 9.26 24.09 -7.74
N LEU A 152 9.07 24.13 -9.06
CA LEU A 152 8.68 23.00 -9.89
C LEU A 152 9.81 22.66 -10.86
N ARG A 153 10.71 21.81 -10.39
CA ARG A 153 11.88 21.33 -11.14
C ARG A 153 11.73 19.83 -11.40
N LYS A 154 11.83 19.43 -12.67
CA LYS A 154 11.66 18.05 -13.12
C LYS A 154 13.00 17.45 -13.53
N THR A 155 13.24 16.20 -13.16
CA THR A 155 14.46 15.48 -13.55
C THR A 155 14.14 14.02 -13.84
N PRO A 156 14.74 13.41 -14.88
CA PRO A 156 14.67 11.98 -15.08
C PRO A 156 15.50 11.25 -14.03
N LEU A 157 15.01 10.11 -13.53
CA LEU A 157 15.83 9.22 -12.70
C LEU A 157 16.74 8.39 -13.61
N ARG A 158 18.05 8.50 -13.38
CA ARG A 158 19.09 7.68 -14.02
C ARG A 158 19.50 6.51 -13.13
#